data_AF-A0A7Z7R150-F1
#
_entry.id   AF-A0A7Z7R150-F1
#
_cell.length_a   1.000
_cell.length_b   1.000
_cell.length_c   1.000
_cell.angle_alpha   90.00
_cell.angle_beta   90.00
_cell.angle_gamma   90.00
#
_symmetry.space_group_name_H-M   'P 1'
#
loop_
_entity.id
_entity.type
_entity.pdbx_description
1 polymer ?
#
loop_
_entity_poly.entity_id
_entity_poly.type
_entity_poly.pdbx_seq_one_letter_code
_entity_poly.pdbx_strand_id
1 'polypeptide(L)'
;MRGSVGMMTGAMNIGLFAYPLIEVIWPKTGLIYFGMADIGGAFVMFGITYFVGSYFSEGSDQFDFKYLGKKLLQSVPLVTYIVMFILNISHIHLPHVAIDFFSILSHANMPLSMILLGVMLNFTLERKYIPATIKYLCLHYGLALVAGLLVHVLLPVSDDMIKTTLLVTWMFPVGVAIISYGIQFKYRTLPFIGMTTNLTIIISIIILYVYQAVFV
;
A
#
# COMPACT_ATOMS: atom_id res chain seq x y z
N MET A 1 9.77 -11.91 -15.87
CA MET A 1 9.93 -11.88 -14.38
C MET A 1 10.51 -10.56 -13.86
N ARG A 2 11.51 -9.95 -14.50
CA ARG A 2 12.14 -8.69 -14.03
C ARG A 2 11.11 -7.57 -13.80
N GLY A 3 10.22 -7.33 -14.77
CA GLY A 3 9.13 -6.36 -14.62
C GLY A 3 8.18 -6.66 -13.47
N SER A 4 7.78 -7.93 -13.28
CA SER A 4 6.93 -8.32 -12.14
C SER A 4 7.61 -8.08 -10.80
N VAL A 5 8.87 -8.48 -10.65
CA VAL A 5 9.64 -8.23 -9.41
C VAL A 5 9.77 -6.73 -9.17
N GLY A 6 10.15 -5.96 -10.19
CA GLY A 6 10.31 -4.51 -10.08
C GLY A 6 9.01 -3.78 -9.70
N MET A 7 7.87 -4.19 -10.28
CA MET A 7 6.57 -3.68 -9.87
C MET A 7 6.27 -4.01 -8.40
N MET A 8 6.47 -5.27 -8.00
CA MET A 8 6.17 -5.71 -6.63
C MET A 8 6.99 -5.00 -5.56
N THR A 9 8.24 -4.65 -5.85
CA THR A 9 9.11 -3.91 -4.90
C THR A 9 8.63 -2.48 -4.63
N GLY A 10 7.96 -1.83 -5.59
CA GLY A 10 7.58 -0.42 -5.49
C GLY A 10 6.24 -0.15 -4.81
N ALA A 11 5.29 -1.08 -4.86
CA ALA A 11 3.94 -0.82 -4.35
C ALA A 11 3.66 -1.54 -3.03
N MET A 12 3.16 -0.78 -2.06
CA MET A 12 2.66 -1.31 -0.79
C MET A 12 1.14 -1.24 -0.76
N ASN A 13 0.51 -2.19 -0.11
CA ASN A 13 -0.93 -2.19 0.10
C ASN A 13 -1.25 -1.52 1.45
N ILE A 14 -1.42 -0.21 1.44
CA ILE A 14 -1.80 0.54 2.65
C ILE A 14 -3.33 0.64 2.74
N GLY A 15 -3.99 1.11 1.67
CA GLY A 15 -5.43 1.37 1.69
C GLY A 15 -6.32 0.16 1.96
N LEU A 16 -6.10 -0.98 1.29
CA LEU A 16 -6.98 -2.17 1.44
C LEU A 16 -6.58 -3.06 2.61
N PHE A 17 -5.29 -3.04 2.98
CA PHE A 17 -4.75 -3.94 3.99
C PHE A 17 -4.49 -3.24 5.32
N ALA A 18 -3.75 -2.14 5.32
CA ALA A 18 -3.17 -1.60 6.54
C ALA A 18 -4.20 -0.83 7.36
N TYR A 19 -5.04 0.01 6.74
CA TYR A 19 -6.00 0.85 7.46
C TYR A 19 -6.87 0.13 8.49
N PRO A 20 -7.55 -0.99 8.19
CA PRO A 20 -8.37 -1.65 9.18
C PRO A 20 -7.55 -2.25 10.34
N LEU A 21 -6.29 -2.63 10.12
CA LEU A 21 -5.41 -3.12 11.19
C LEU A 21 -4.82 -1.97 12.01
N ILE A 22 -4.41 -0.89 11.35
CA ILE A 22 -3.89 0.32 12.01
C ILE A 22 -4.97 0.95 12.89
N GLU A 23 -6.21 1.01 12.43
CA GLU A 23 -7.33 1.56 13.21
C GLU A 23 -7.58 0.75 14.49
N VAL A 24 -7.36 -0.56 14.47
CA VAL A 24 -7.42 -1.41 15.67
C VAL A 24 -6.25 -1.16 16.62
N ILE A 25 -5.03 -1.06 16.08
CA ILE A 25 -3.81 -0.96 16.89
C ILE A 25 -3.64 0.46 17.45
N TRP A 26 -3.93 1.48 16.65
CA TRP A 26 -3.80 2.91 17.01
C TRP A 26 -5.08 3.70 16.66
N PRO A 27 -6.19 3.53 17.40
CA PRO A 27 -7.50 4.08 17.04
C PRO A 27 -7.56 5.61 16.95
N LYS A 28 -6.71 6.32 17.69
CA LYS A 28 -6.78 7.79 17.81
C LYS A 28 -5.97 8.53 16.74
N THR A 29 -4.83 7.98 16.34
CA THR A 29 -3.84 8.71 15.54
C THR A 29 -3.34 7.92 14.33
N GLY A 30 -3.43 6.59 14.33
CA GLY A 30 -2.80 5.75 13.31
C GLY A 30 -3.25 6.10 11.88
N LEU A 31 -4.57 6.24 11.66
CA LEU A 31 -5.10 6.55 10.33
C LEU A 31 -4.56 7.88 9.76
N ILE A 32 -4.26 8.87 10.60
CA ILE A 32 -3.72 10.15 10.16
C ILE A 32 -2.31 9.96 9.61
N TYR A 33 -1.41 9.36 10.41
CA TYR A 33 0.00 9.21 10.03
C TYR A 33 0.18 8.23 8.86
N PHE A 34 -0.47 7.07 8.91
CA PHE A 34 -0.39 6.11 7.81
C PHE A 34 -1.15 6.58 6.57
N GLY A 35 -2.18 7.40 6.74
CA GLY A 35 -2.85 8.09 5.65
C GLY A 35 -1.91 9.05 4.90
N MET A 36 -1.07 9.80 5.62
CA MET A 36 -0.04 10.63 5.01
C MET A 36 1.00 9.79 4.25
N ALA A 37 1.40 8.64 4.81
CA ALA A 37 2.31 7.72 4.12
C ALA A 37 1.69 7.13 2.83
N ASP A 38 0.39 6.84 2.83
CA ASP A 38 -0.35 6.33 1.66
C ASP A 38 -0.41 7.35 0.51
N ILE A 39 -0.45 8.65 0.80
CA ILE A 39 -0.34 9.69 -0.24
C ILE A 39 0.98 9.53 -1.01
N GLY A 40 2.09 9.38 -0.28
CA GLY A 40 3.39 9.12 -0.90
C GLY A 40 3.42 7.78 -1.64
N GLY A 41 2.84 6.75 -1.03
CA GLY A 41 2.68 5.42 -1.62
C GLY A 41 1.90 5.42 -2.93
N ALA A 42 0.88 6.27 -3.07
CA ALA A 42 0.07 6.40 -4.28
C ALA A 42 0.91 6.90 -5.47
N PHE A 43 1.84 7.83 -5.26
CA PHE A 43 2.76 8.27 -6.33
C PHE A 43 3.69 7.15 -6.77
N VAL A 44 4.22 6.36 -5.83
CA VAL A 44 5.07 5.22 -6.17
C VAL A 44 4.26 4.12 -6.89
N MET A 45 3.07 3.80 -6.38
CA MET A 45 2.19 2.77 -6.94
C MET A 45 1.67 3.16 -8.33
N PHE A 46 1.11 4.35 -8.50
CA PHE A 46 0.54 4.75 -9.78
C PHE A 46 1.61 5.22 -10.76
N GLY A 47 2.67 5.90 -10.30
CA GLY A 47 3.72 6.42 -11.17
C GLY A 47 4.84 5.41 -11.45
N ILE A 48 5.67 5.15 -10.44
CA ILE A 48 6.90 4.36 -10.60
C ILE A 48 6.59 2.91 -10.97
N THR A 49 5.68 2.26 -10.25
CA THR A 49 5.31 0.87 -10.50
C THR A 49 4.64 0.69 -11.87
N TYR A 50 3.77 1.63 -12.28
CA TYR A 50 3.20 1.62 -13.64
C TYR A 50 4.29 1.79 -14.72
N PHE A 51 5.25 2.69 -14.50
CA PHE A 51 6.40 2.89 -15.38
C PHE A 51 7.23 1.61 -15.54
N VAL A 52 7.61 1.00 -14.42
CA VAL A 52 8.37 -0.27 -14.42
C VAL A 52 7.57 -1.37 -15.13
N GLY A 53 6.26 -1.44 -14.90
CA GLY A 53 5.36 -2.38 -15.56
C GLY A 53 5.36 -2.23 -17.08
N SER A 54 5.18 -1.00 -17.58
CA SER A 54 5.20 -0.69 -19.01
C SER A 54 6.58 -0.95 -19.64
N TYR A 55 7.66 -0.48 -18.99
CA TYR A 55 9.02 -0.58 -19.52
C TYR A 55 9.48 -2.02 -19.75
N PHE A 56 9.10 -2.95 -18.88
CA PHE A 56 9.44 -4.37 -19.01
C PHE A 56 8.36 -5.20 -19.72
N SER A 57 7.31 -4.57 -20.25
CA SER A 57 6.31 -5.27 -21.05
C SER A 57 6.84 -5.55 -22.46
N GLU A 58 6.55 -6.73 -23.01
CA GLU A 58 6.99 -7.13 -24.36
C GLU A 58 6.11 -6.52 -25.47
N GLY A 59 5.02 -5.84 -25.11
CA GLY A 59 4.08 -5.21 -26.05
C GLY A 59 4.41 -3.76 -26.34
N SER A 60 3.92 -3.24 -27.47
CA SER A 60 4.03 -1.83 -27.90
C SER A 60 3.23 -0.85 -27.02
N ASP A 61 2.71 -1.28 -25.87
CA ASP A 61 1.94 -0.45 -24.95
C ASP A 61 2.91 0.43 -24.16
N GLN A 62 3.29 1.53 -24.82
CA GLN A 62 4.15 2.57 -24.26
C GLN A 62 3.51 3.20 -23.03
N PHE A 63 4.37 3.72 -22.16
CA PHE A 63 3.96 4.42 -20.95
C PHE A 63 2.98 5.56 -21.27
N ASP A 64 1.73 5.43 -20.81
CA ASP A 64 0.70 6.43 -21.07
C ASP A 64 0.65 7.46 -19.92
N PHE A 65 1.28 8.62 -20.14
CA PHE A 65 1.23 9.75 -19.21
C PHE A 65 -0.21 10.24 -18.95
N LYS A 66 -1.09 10.15 -19.96
CA LYS A 66 -2.50 10.55 -19.81
C LYS A 66 -3.24 9.56 -18.93
N TYR A 67 -2.95 8.26 -19.07
CA TYR A 67 -3.46 7.23 -18.18
C TYR A 67 -2.98 7.44 -16.74
N LEU A 68 -1.69 7.71 -16.54
CA LEU A 68 -1.13 8.01 -15.22
C LEU A 68 -1.82 9.21 -14.56
N GLY A 69 -1.86 10.35 -15.26
CA GLY A 69 -2.51 11.56 -14.76
C GLY A 69 -3.98 11.31 -14.41
N LYS A 70 -4.69 10.58 -15.27
CA LYS A 70 -6.08 10.16 -15.01
C LYS A 70 -6.19 9.27 -13.78
N LYS A 71 -5.29 8.30 -13.58
CA LYS A 71 -5.31 7.41 -12.40
C LYS A 71 -5.03 8.15 -11.10
N LEU A 72 -4.09 9.09 -11.09
CA LEU A 72 -3.83 9.96 -9.94
C LEU A 72 -5.07 10.82 -9.63
N LEU A 73 -5.69 11.45 -10.63
CA LEU A 73 -6.92 12.24 -10.46
C LEU A 73 -8.17 11.39 -10.16
N GLN A 74 -8.13 10.08 -10.39
CA GLN A 74 -9.19 9.14 -10.01
C GLN A 74 -8.93 8.48 -8.65
N SER A 75 -7.75 8.67 -8.07
CA SER A 75 -7.41 8.15 -6.75
C SER A 75 -8.18 8.94 -5.70
N VAL A 76 -9.24 8.32 -5.17
CA VAL A 76 -10.09 8.93 -4.14
C VAL A 76 -9.26 9.41 -2.96
N PRO A 77 -8.33 8.63 -2.37
CA PRO A 77 -7.51 9.10 -1.26
C PRO A 77 -6.69 10.35 -1.63
N LEU A 78 -5.97 10.31 -2.76
CA LEU A 78 -5.10 11.41 -3.18
C LEU A 78 -5.90 12.70 -3.42
N VAL A 79 -7.01 12.62 -4.15
CA VAL A 79 -7.86 13.77 -4.43
C VAL A 79 -8.49 14.32 -3.17
N THR A 80 -9.02 13.45 -2.29
CA THR A 80 -9.60 13.88 -1.01
C THR A 80 -8.56 14.62 -0.16
N TYR A 81 -7.32 14.14 -0.07
CA TYR A 81 -6.27 14.85 0.66
C TYR A 81 -5.94 16.21 0.06
N ILE A 82 -5.80 16.30 -1.26
CA ILE A 82 -5.54 17.58 -1.95
C ILE A 82 -6.68 18.57 -1.69
N VAL A 83 -7.94 18.13 -1.80
CA VAL A 83 -9.12 18.97 -1.53
C VAL A 83 -9.14 19.42 -0.07
N MET A 84 -8.97 18.50 0.89
CA MET A 84 -8.97 18.83 2.31
C MET A 84 -7.82 19.77 2.69
N PHE A 85 -6.65 19.60 2.07
CA PHE A 85 -5.51 20.50 2.25
C PHE A 85 -5.80 21.92 1.72
N ILE A 86 -6.40 22.04 0.52
CA ILE A 86 -6.80 23.32 -0.05
C ILE A 86 -7.84 24.01 0.84
N LEU A 87 -8.85 23.27 1.32
CA LEU A 87 -9.86 23.79 2.24
C LEU A 87 -9.23 24.28 3.54
N ASN A 88 -8.29 23.51 4.11
CA ASN A 88 -7.60 23.85 5.35
C ASN A 88 -6.78 25.15 5.22
N ILE A 89 -5.97 25.29 4.15
CA ILE A 89 -5.21 26.52 3.87
C ILE A 89 -6.13 27.71 3.59
N SER A 90 -7.28 27.46 2.96
CA SER A 90 -8.28 28.51 2.70
C SER A 90 -9.13 28.86 3.93
N HIS A 91 -8.88 28.22 5.08
CA HIS A 91 -9.68 28.31 6.31
C HIS A 91 -11.18 28.03 6.10
N ILE A 92 -11.52 27.25 5.07
CA ILE A 92 -12.90 26.83 4.78
C ILE A 92 -13.20 25.59 5.60
N HIS A 93 -14.13 25.72 6.53
CA HIS A 93 -14.58 24.62 7.37
C HIS A 93 -15.80 23.95 6.74
N LEU A 94 -15.80 22.61 6.71
CA LEU A 94 -16.98 21.86 6.30
C LEU A 94 -18.10 22.03 7.33
N PRO A 95 -19.37 22.14 6.90
CA PRO A 95 -20.50 22.20 7.82
C PRO A 95 -20.58 20.91 8.64
N HIS A 96 -21.01 21.02 9.90
CA HIS A 96 -21.10 19.88 10.82
C HIS A 96 -21.89 18.68 10.24
N VAL A 97 -22.97 18.95 9.51
CA VAL A 97 -23.78 17.92 8.83
C VAL A 97 -22.94 17.06 7.87
N ALA A 98 -22.00 17.66 7.14
CA ALA A 98 -21.13 16.92 6.24
C ALA A 98 -20.12 16.06 7.02
N ILE A 99 -19.56 16.61 8.11
CA ILE A 99 -18.62 15.89 8.98
C ILE A 99 -19.30 14.67 9.60
N ASP A 100 -20.51 14.83 10.13
CA ASP A 100 -21.29 13.74 10.75
C ASP A 100 -21.61 12.65 9.71
N PHE A 101 -22.01 13.04 8.50
CA PHE A 101 -22.25 12.10 7.40
C PHE A 101 -21.00 11.28 7.06
N PHE A 102 -19.84 11.94 6.88
CA PHE A 102 -18.59 11.24 6.58
C PHE A 102 -18.08 10.41 7.77
N SER A 103 -18.37 10.81 9.01
CA SER A 103 -18.04 10.02 10.21
C SER A 103 -18.74 8.67 10.21
N ILE A 104 -20.03 8.62 9.84
CA ILE A 104 -20.77 7.36 9.71
C ILE A 104 -20.11 6.45 8.66
N LEU A 105 -19.74 7.00 7.50
CA LEU A 105 -19.05 6.26 6.45
C LEU A 105 -17.66 5.77 6.89
N SER A 106 -16.94 6.58 7.66
CA SER A 106 -15.63 6.23 8.21
C SER A 106 -15.72 5.00 9.12
N HIS A 107 -16.70 4.96 10.04
CA HIS A 107 -16.89 3.79 10.91
C HIS A 107 -17.27 2.52 10.14
N ALA A 108 -17.95 2.65 9.00
CA ALA A 108 -18.29 1.51 8.14
C ALA A 108 -17.08 0.99 7.32
N ASN A 109 -15.99 1.77 7.21
CA ASN A 109 -14.84 1.41 6.40
C ASN A 109 -14.08 0.20 6.96
N MET A 110 -13.91 0.13 8.28
CA MET A 110 -13.19 -0.96 8.93
C MET A 110 -13.78 -2.36 8.64
N PRO A 111 -15.08 -2.63 8.90
CA PRO A 111 -15.66 -3.95 8.61
C PRO A 111 -15.67 -4.26 7.11
N LEU A 112 -15.93 -3.28 6.25
CA LEU A 112 -15.91 -3.49 4.80
C LEU A 112 -14.50 -3.84 4.29
N SER A 113 -13.47 -3.15 4.80
CA SER A 113 -12.07 -3.40 4.45
C SER A 113 -11.63 -4.79 4.91
N MET A 114 -12.03 -5.23 6.10
CA MET A 114 -11.74 -6.59 6.59
C MET A 114 -12.42 -7.68 5.76
N ILE A 115 -13.68 -7.47 5.35
CA ILE A 115 -14.37 -8.40 4.43
C ILE A 115 -13.63 -8.47 3.10
N LEU A 116 -13.28 -7.32 2.52
CA LEU A 116 -12.56 -7.25 1.25
C LEU A 116 -11.18 -7.91 1.34
N LEU A 117 -10.46 -7.72 2.44
CA LEU A 117 -9.20 -8.41 2.72
C LEU A 117 -9.40 -9.93 2.70
N GLY A 118 -10.44 -10.42 3.39
CA GLY A 118 -10.80 -11.85 3.38
C GLY A 118 -11.13 -12.39 1.99
N VAL A 119 -11.85 -11.63 1.16
CA VAL A 119 -12.18 -12.01 -0.23
C VAL A 119 -10.95 -11.98 -1.14
N MET A 120 -10.01 -11.06 -0.90
CA MET A 120 -8.77 -10.95 -1.68
C MET A 120 -7.77 -12.08 -1.38
N LEU A 121 -7.85 -12.67 -0.18
CA LEU A 121 -7.02 -13.81 0.19
C LEU A 121 -7.39 -15.04 -0.64
N ASN A 122 -6.53 -15.37 -1.60
CA ASN A 122 -6.65 -16.58 -2.42
C ASN A 122 -5.34 -17.35 -2.42
N PHE A 123 -5.36 -18.55 -1.84
CA PHE A 123 -4.17 -19.38 -1.67
C PHE A 123 -3.97 -20.34 -2.84
N THR A 124 -3.54 -19.80 -3.97
CA THR A 124 -3.08 -20.61 -5.11
C THR A 124 -1.55 -20.71 -5.08
N LEU A 125 -1.05 -21.89 -4.73
CA LEU A 125 0.39 -22.18 -4.66
C LEU A 125 0.84 -22.89 -5.94
N GLU A 126 1.50 -22.15 -6.82
CA GLU A 126 2.14 -22.72 -8.00
C GLU A 126 3.57 -23.15 -7.69
N ARG A 127 3.79 -24.47 -7.58
CA ARG A 127 5.09 -25.07 -7.26
C ARG A 127 6.25 -24.54 -8.11
N LYS A 128 5.97 -24.24 -9.39
CA LYS A 128 6.93 -23.67 -10.34
C LYS A 128 7.53 -22.34 -9.86
N TYR A 129 6.76 -21.51 -9.16
CA TYR A 129 7.15 -20.16 -8.76
C TYR A 129 7.65 -20.06 -7.32
N ILE A 130 7.52 -21.12 -6.51
CA ILE A 130 7.93 -21.12 -5.09
C ILE A 130 9.37 -20.62 -4.89
N PRO A 131 10.40 -21.11 -5.62
CA PRO A 131 11.77 -20.65 -5.38
C PRO A 131 11.96 -19.16 -5.67
N ALA A 132 11.25 -18.62 -6.67
CA ALA A 132 11.30 -17.21 -7.01
C ALA A 132 10.58 -16.35 -5.97
N THR A 133 9.44 -16.83 -5.45
CA THR A 133 8.69 -16.15 -4.40
C THR A 133 9.48 -16.12 -3.10
N ILE A 134 10.12 -17.21 -2.68
CA ILE A 134 10.98 -17.20 -1.48
C ILE A 134 12.10 -16.17 -1.62
N LYS A 135 12.80 -16.15 -2.76
CA LYS A 135 13.84 -15.14 -3.04
C LYS A 135 13.30 -13.72 -2.97
N TYR A 136 12.11 -13.49 -3.53
CA TYR A 136 11.44 -12.20 -3.47
C TYR A 136 11.10 -11.81 -2.03
N LEU A 137 10.51 -12.71 -1.24
CA LEU A 137 10.11 -12.45 0.14
C LEU A 137 11.32 -12.10 1.02
N CYS A 138 12.43 -12.85 0.88
CA CYS A 138 13.67 -12.53 1.58
C CYS A 138 14.20 -11.13 1.21
N LEU A 139 14.13 -10.77 -0.08
CA LEU A 139 14.55 -9.44 -0.52
C LEU A 139 13.60 -8.34 -0.02
N HIS A 140 12.29 -8.54 -0.16
CA HIS A 140 11.24 -7.58 0.24
C HIS A 140 11.33 -7.26 1.72
N TYR A 141 11.27 -8.30 2.58
CA TYR A 141 11.31 -8.10 4.02
C TYR A 141 12.70 -7.77 4.55
N GLY A 142 13.77 -8.26 3.90
CA GLY A 142 15.14 -7.89 4.25
C GLY A 142 15.40 -6.41 3.99
N LEU A 143 15.02 -5.91 2.81
CA LEU A 143 15.13 -4.49 2.47
C LEU A 143 14.19 -3.64 3.34
N ALA A 144 12.96 -4.10 3.58
CA ALA A 144 12.02 -3.40 4.44
C ALA A 144 12.56 -3.22 5.86
N LEU A 145 13.15 -4.26 6.44
CA LEU A 145 13.74 -4.21 7.78
C LEU A 145 14.93 -3.25 7.82
N VAL A 146 15.85 -3.32 6.85
CA VAL A 146 17.01 -2.44 6.78
C VAL A 146 16.57 -0.98 6.57
N ALA A 147 15.70 -0.71 5.60
CA ALA A 147 15.20 0.64 5.31
C ALA A 147 14.41 1.21 6.49
N GLY A 148 13.54 0.41 7.10
CA GLY A 148 12.75 0.79 8.26
C GLY A 148 13.61 1.11 9.47
N LEU A 149 14.60 0.27 9.80
CA LEU A 149 15.54 0.52 10.90
C LEU A 149 16.42 1.75 10.65
N LEU A 150 16.90 1.92 9.41
CA LEU A 150 17.68 3.11 9.05
C LEU A 150 16.87 4.38 9.25
N VAL A 151 15.61 4.41 8.80
CA VAL A 151 14.72 5.55 9.02
C VAL A 151 14.46 5.74 10.51
N HIS A 152 14.19 4.68 11.26
CA HIS A 152 13.92 4.76 12.69
C HIS A 152 15.09 5.36 13.50
N VAL A 153 16.33 4.98 13.18
CA VAL A 153 17.54 5.41 13.89
C VAL A 153 18.06 6.75 13.41
N LEU A 154 18.07 7.01 12.09
CA LEU A 154 18.69 8.19 11.51
C LEU A 154 17.78 9.41 11.46
N LEU A 155 16.45 9.22 11.49
CA LEU A 155 15.51 10.34 11.38
C LEU A 155 15.45 11.14 12.69
N PRO A 156 15.89 12.42 12.70
CA PRO A 156 15.98 13.23 13.92
C PRO A 156 14.61 13.86 14.25
N VAL A 157 13.63 13.01 14.49
CA VAL A 157 12.25 13.41 14.83
C VAL A 157 11.91 12.90 16.23
N SER A 158 11.26 13.75 17.02
CA SER A 158 10.86 13.42 18.40
C SER A 158 9.53 12.67 18.49
N ASP A 159 8.72 12.68 17.42
CA ASP A 159 7.44 11.99 17.35
C ASP A 159 7.64 10.50 17.03
N ASP A 160 7.36 9.65 18.02
CA ASP A 160 7.49 8.20 17.92
C ASP A 160 6.47 7.57 16.95
N MET A 161 5.32 8.22 16.73
CA MET A 161 4.34 7.74 15.76
C MET A 161 4.85 7.89 14.34
N ILE A 162 5.54 8.99 14.02
CA ILE A 162 6.19 9.16 12.71
C ILE A 162 7.21 8.05 12.46
N LYS A 163 8.06 7.75 13.45
CA LYS A 163 9.05 6.67 13.36
C LYS A 163 8.38 5.31 13.19
N THR A 164 7.32 5.04 13.95
CA THR A 164 6.55 3.79 13.89
C THR A 164 5.90 3.63 12.52
N THR A 165 5.21 4.66 12.03
CA THR A 165 4.58 4.66 10.71
C THR A 165 5.59 4.38 9.61
N LEU A 166 6.73 5.07 9.60
CA LEU A 166 7.74 4.85 8.56
C LEU A 166 8.37 3.47 8.68
N LEU A 167 8.69 2.98 9.87
CA LEU A 167 9.22 1.64 10.10
C LEU A 167 8.26 0.55 9.60
N VAL A 168 7.01 0.60 10.03
CA VAL A 168 5.99 -0.42 9.75
C VAL A 168 5.53 -0.38 8.30
N THR A 169 5.46 0.81 7.69
CA THR A 169 4.99 0.96 6.31
C THR A 169 5.83 0.13 5.33
N TRP A 170 7.15 0.11 5.48
CA TRP A 170 8.03 -0.72 4.65
C TRP A 170 7.72 -2.21 4.73
N MET A 171 7.17 -2.67 5.86
CA MET A 171 6.87 -4.08 6.11
C MET A 171 5.49 -4.50 5.60
N PHE A 172 4.74 -3.60 4.98
CA PHE A 172 3.44 -3.90 4.42
C PHE A 172 3.51 -4.80 3.18
N PRO A 173 2.38 -5.47 2.87
CA PRO A 173 2.34 -6.38 1.75
C PRO A 173 2.37 -5.64 0.43
N VAL A 174 2.67 -6.39 -0.62
CA VAL A 174 2.73 -5.87 -1.99
C VAL A 174 1.36 -5.32 -2.41
N GLY A 175 1.36 -4.17 -3.08
CA GLY A 175 0.16 -3.49 -3.59
C GLY A 175 -0.66 -4.36 -4.55
N VAL A 176 -1.95 -4.52 -4.29
CA VAL A 176 -2.86 -5.35 -5.12
C VAL A 176 -3.02 -4.79 -6.54
N ALA A 177 -2.83 -3.47 -6.73
CA ALA A 177 -2.88 -2.81 -8.04
C ALA A 177 -1.91 -3.42 -9.08
N ILE A 178 -0.84 -4.07 -8.64
CA ILE A 178 0.12 -4.74 -9.52
C ILE A 178 -0.52 -5.90 -10.28
N ILE A 179 -1.55 -6.56 -9.72
CA ILE A 179 -2.29 -7.60 -10.44
C ILE A 179 -2.97 -6.98 -11.66
N SER A 180 -3.63 -5.82 -11.49
CA SER A 180 -4.25 -5.08 -12.59
C SER A 180 -3.24 -4.64 -13.65
N TYR A 181 -2.05 -4.19 -13.23
CA TYR A 181 -0.97 -3.87 -14.17
C TYR A 181 -0.41 -5.10 -14.87
N GLY A 182 -0.28 -6.23 -14.16
CA GLY A 182 0.09 -7.50 -14.75
C GLY A 182 -0.87 -7.92 -15.87
N ILE A 183 -2.17 -7.71 -15.67
CA ILE A 183 -3.20 -7.98 -16.68
C ILE A 183 -3.09 -6.97 -17.83
N GLN A 184 -3.06 -5.67 -17.51
CA GLN A 184 -2.99 -4.58 -18.49
C GLN A 184 -1.79 -4.73 -19.43
N PHE A 185 -0.61 -5.00 -18.87
CA PHE A 185 0.64 -5.17 -19.61
C PHE A 185 0.91 -6.63 -20.02
N LYS A 186 -0.09 -7.51 -19.93
CA LYS A 186 -0.06 -8.89 -20.44
C LYS A 186 1.10 -9.75 -19.92
N TYR A 187 1.45 -9.60 -18.64
CA TYR A 187 2.48 -10.39 -17.99
C TYR A 187 2.06 -11.87 -17.88
N ARG A 188 2.87 -12.79 -18.41
CA ARG A 188 2.68 -14.25 -18.25
C ARG A 188 2.89 -14.75 -16.82
N THR A 189 3.39 -13.89 -15.94
CA THR A 189 3.74 -14.17 -14.54
C THR A 189 2.64 -13.74 -13.56
N LEU A 190 1.40 -13.58 -14.02
CA LEU A 190 0.25 -13.28 -13.16
C LEU A 190 0.11 -14.24 -11.97
N PRO A 191 0.27 -15.56 -12.11
CA PRO A 191 0.16 -16.44 -10.96
C PRO A 191 1.28 -16.23 -9.93
N PHE A 192 2.49 -15.88 -10.38
CA PHE A 192 3.59 -15.52 -9.49
C PHE A 192 3.29 -14.24 -8.70
N ILE A 193 2.73 -13.21 -9.36
CA ILE A 193 2.32 -11.95 -8.70
C ILE A 193 1.25 -12.25 -7.67
N GLY A 194 0.17 -12.94 -8.06
CA GLY A 194 -0.95 -13.26 -7.16
C GLY A 194 -0.51 -14.09 -5.94
N MET A 195 0.30 -15.14 -6.16
CA MET A 195 0.83 -15.97 -5.08
C MET A 195 1.70 -15.15 -4.12
N THR A 196 2.58 -14.30 -4.65
CA THR A 196 3.49 -13.47 -3.85
C THR A 196 2.73 -12.42 -3.05
N THR A 197 1.77 -11.70 -3.67
CA THR A 197 0.92 -10.72 -2.98
C THR A 197 0.17 -11.36 -1.81
N ASN A 198 -0.48 -12.51 -2.02
CA ASN A 198 -1.21 -13.21 -0.96
C ASN A 198 -0.31 -13.66 0.20
N LEU A 199 0.87 -14.22 -0.11
CA LEU A 199 1.83 -14.61 0.93
C LEU A 199 2.35 -13.39 1.70
N THR A 200 2.62 -12.27 1.03
CA THR A 200 3.02 -11.05 1.74
C THR A 200 1.92 -10.54 2.65
N ILE A 201 0.63 -10.68 2.29
CA ILE A 201 -0.47 -10.27 3.17
C ILE A 201 -0.39 -11.05 4.49
N ILE A 202 -0.31 -12.39 4.44
CA ILE A 202 -0.19 -13.21 5.65
C ILE A 202 1.04 -12.83 6.49
N ILE A 203 2.21 -12.74 5.85
CA ILE A 203 3.46 -12.46 6.56
C ILE A 203 3.39 -11.07 7.22
N SER A 204 2.83 -10.08 6.52
CA SER A 204 2.69 -8.72 7.04
C SER A 204 1.68 -8.64 8.19
N ILE A 205 0.61 -9.45 8.18
CA ILE A 205 -0.30 -9.59 9.33
C ILE A 205 0.49 -10.06 10.55
N ILE A 206 1.24 -11.14 10.41
CA ILE A 206 2.04 -11.72 11.50
C ILE A 206 3.03 -10.67 12.03
N ILE A 207 3.77 -10.00 11.14
CA ILE A 207 4.71 -8.95 11.50
C ILE A 207 4.03 -7.83 12.29
N LEU A 208 2.87 -7.36 11.82
CA LEU A 208 2.18 -6.23 12.45
C LEU A 208 1.66 -6.59 13.85
N TYR A 209 1.10 -7.80 14.02
CA TYR A 209 0.66 -8.26 15.35
C TYR A 209 1.83 -8.54 16.30
N VAL A 210 2.96 -9.07 15.79
CA VAL A 210 4.17 -9.23 16.60
C VAL A 210 4.72 -7.87 17.01
N TYR A 211 4.74 -6.89 16.10
CA TYR A 211 5.14 -5.52 16.42
C TYR A 211 4.24 -4.92 17.50
N GLN A 212 2.91 -5.05 17.34
CA GLN A 212 1.96 -4.63 18.36
C GLN A 212 2.28 -5.27 19.73
N ALA A 213 2.43 -6.59 19.79
CA ALA A 213 2.64 -7.29 21.06
C ALA A 213 3.95 -6.91 21.78
N VAL A 214 4.96 -6.41 21.05
CA VAL A 214 6.28 -6.07 21.61
C VAL A 214 6.41 -4.57 21.91
N PHE A 215 5.78 -3.70 21.11
CA PHE A 215 6.05 -2.26 21.13
C PHE A 215 4.84 -1.37 21.42
N VAL A 216 3.61 -1.92 21.49
CA VAL A 216 2.36 -1.17 21.71
C VAL A 216 1.64 -1.69 22.95
#